data_AF-A0A5S3W0F8-F1
#
_entry.id   AF-A0A5S3W0F8-F1
#
_cell.length_a   1.000
_cell.length_b   1.000
_cell.length_c   1.000
_cell.angle_alpha   90.00
_cell.angle_beta   90.00
_cell.angle_gamma   90.00
#
_symmetry.space_group_name_H-M   'P 1'
#
loop_
_entity.id
_entity.type
_entity.pdbx_description
1 polymer ?
#
loop_
_entity_poly.entity_id
_entity_poly.type
_entity_poly.pdbx_seq_one_letter_code
_entity_poly.pdbx_strand_id
1 'polypeptide(L)'
;LNPIRNPERAQLRRNVVLGRMLAEKYITRAEYDEATQAPITAKFHGAEIELYAPYISEMVRAYMVERYGTDKAYNSGMKVYTSVESDMQQAAQHALVDNLHAYDMRHGFRGAEETYWHAETESPLSHEDIITRLKKVNEIGPLKAAVVL
;
A
#
# COMPACT_ATOMS: atom_id res chain seq x y z
N LEU A 1 -17.85 5.31 7.76
CA LEU A 1 -17.85 5.39 6.29
C LEU A 1 -16.65 6.22 5.89
N ASN A 2 -15.67 5.65 5.18
CA ASN A 2 -14.38 6.29 4.91
C ASN A 2 -14.26 6.50 3.38
N PRO A 3 -14.14 7.75 2.90
CA PRO A 3 -14.10 8.07 1.47
C PRO A 3 -12.83 7.57 0.76
N ILE A 4 -11.76 7.31 1.50
CA ILE A 4 -10.52 6.74 0.98
C ILE A 4 -10.67 5.23 0.77
N ARG A 5 -11.31 4.53 1.71
CA ARG A 5 -11.49 3.07 1.64
C ARG A 5 -12.66 2.65 0.74
N ASN A 6 -13.74 3.43 0.73
CA ASN A 6 -14.93 3.14 -0.07
C ASN A 6 -15.63 4.46 -0.47
N PRO A 7 -15.25 5.06 -1.61
CA PRO A 7 -15.77 6.35 -2.05
C PRO A 7 -17.26 6.30 -2.39
N GLU A 8 -17.73 5.21 -3.01
CA GLU A 8 -19.14 5.03 -3.39
C GLU A 8 -20.06 5.06 -2.16
N ARG A 9 -19.75 4.25 -1.13
CA ARG A 9 -20.55 4.26 0.11
C ARG A 9 -20.45 5.59 0.85
N ALA A 10 -19.31 6.28 0.79
CA ALA A 10 -19.17 7.61 1.36
C ALA A 10 -20.04 8.64 0.62
N GLN A 11 -20.13 8.57 -0.71
CA GLN A 11 -20.99 9.43 -1.52
C GLN A 11 -22.48 9.19 -1.21
N LEU A 12 -22.92 7.93 -1.16
CA LEU A 12 -24.29 7.59 -0.77
C LEU A 12 -24.63 8.16 0.62
N ARG A 13 -23.70 8.05 1.58
CA ARG A 13 -23.90 8.60 2.92
C ARG A 13 -23.96 10.12 2.92
N ARG A 14 -23.08 10.80 2.17
CA ARG A 14 -23.09 12.24 2.00
C ARG A 14 -24.44 12.70 1.48
N ASN A 15 -24.97 12.04 0.45
CA ASN A 15 -26.25 12.41 -0.17
C ASN A 15 -27.43 12.22 0.80
N VAL A 16 -27.40 11.21 1.68
CA VAL A 16 -28.39 11.07 2.77
C VAL A 16 -28.37 12.26 3.73
N VAL A 17 -27.19 12.77 4.08
CA VAL A 17 -27.05 13.95 4.96
C VAL A 17 -27.53 15.20 4.23
N LEU A 18 -27.12 15.41 2.97
CA LEU A 18 -27.58 16.53 2.15
C LEU A 18 -29.11 16.55 2.01
N GLY A 19 -29.74 15.38 1.83
CA GLY A 19 -31.20 15.28 1.75
C GLY A 19 -31.90 15.71 3.04
N ARG A 20 -31.32 15.38 4.20
CA ARG A 20 -31.82 15.87 5.49
C ARG A 20 -31.61 17.37 5.66
N MET A 21 -30.45 17.89 5.24
CA MET A 21 -30.18 19.34 5.29
C MET A 21 -31.18 20.14 4.45
N LEU A 22 -31.57 19.62 3.28
CA LEU A 22 -32.61 20.22 2.45
C LEU A 22 -33.99 20.19 3.13
N ALA A 23 -34.37 19.05 3.72
CA ALA A 23 -35.65 18.88 4.41
C ALA A 23 -35.80 19.82 5.62
N GLU A 24 -34.71 20.00 6.38
CA GLU A 24 -34.62 20.89 7.54
C GLU A 24 -34.33 22.36 7.15
N LYS A 25 -34.27 22.68 5.84
CA LYS A 25 -34.06 24.02 5.30
C LYS A 25 -32.71 24.67 5.65
N TYR A 26 -31.66 23.89 5.91
CA TYR A 26 -30.29 24.39 6.06
C TYR A 26 -29.65 24.75 4.72
N ILE A 27 -30.13 24.18 3.62
CA ILE A 27 -29.67 24.44 2.26
C ILE A 27 -30.85 24.58 1.30
N THR A 28 -30.63 25.29 0.21
CA THR A 28 -31.55 25.42 -0.91
C THR A 28 -31.50 24.19 -1.82
N ARG A 29 -32.50 24.08 -2.70
CA ARG A 29 -32.52 23.00 -3.70
C ARG A 29 -31.32 23.07 -4.66
N ALA A 30 -30.92 24.28 -5.05
CA ALA A 30 -29.77 24.49 -5.93
C ALA A 30 -28.47 23.98 -5.28
N GLU A 31 -28.22 24.32 -4.01
CA GLU A 31 -27.05 23.85 -3.26
C GLU A 31 -27.07 22.33 -3.06
N TYR A 32 -28.25 21.72 -2.87
CA TYR A 32 -28.38 20.26 -2.80
C TYR A 32 -27.98 19.59 -4.13
N ASP A 33 -28.50 20.07 -5.26
CA ASP A 33 -28.23 19.47 -6.57
C ASP A 33 -26.74 19.65 -6.95
N GLU A 34 -26.13 20.80 -6.62
CA GLU A 34 -24.68 21.03 -6.78
C GLU A 34 -23.84 20.09 -5.90
N ALA A 35 -24.12 20.04 -4.59
CA ALA A 35 -23.32 19.28 -3.63
C ALA A 35 -23.42 17.76 -3.84
N THR A 36 -24.54 17.26 -4.35
CA THR A 36 -24.70 15.82 -4.65
C THR A 36 -23.93 15.39 -5.89
N GLN A 37 -23.72 16.29 -6.86
CA GLN A 37 -22.94 16.04 -8.08
C GLN A 37 -21.44 16.23 -7.87
N ALA A 38 -21.02 16.95 -6.82
CA ALA A 38 -19.61 17.14 -6.52
C ALA A 38 -18.87 15.80 -6.32
N PRO A 39 -17.67 15.61 -6.90
CA PRO A 39 -16.90 14.38 -6.73
C PRO A 39 -16.35 14.24 -5.31
N ILE A 40 -15.96 13.01 -4.92
CA ILE A 40 -15.23 12.76 -3.68
C ILE A 40 -13.75 13.08 -3.92
N THR A 41 -13.24 14.17 -3.33
CA THR A 41 -11.86 14.64 -3.48
C THR A 41 -10.93 14.22 -2.32
N ALA A 42 -11.39 13.30 -1.47
CA ALA A 42 -10.63 12.86 -0.30
C ALA A 42 -9.33 12.17 -0.72
N LYS A 43 -8.22 12.61 -0.13
CA LYS A 43 -6.89 12.00 -0.27
C LYS A 43 -6.33 11.69 1.11
N PHE A 44 -5.39 10.75 1.17
CA PHE A 44 -4.61 10.56 2.39
C PHE A 44 -3.93 11.87 2.74
N HIS A 45 -4.16 12.33 3.97
CA HIS A 45 -3.42 13.43 4.56
C HIS A 45 -2.49 12.81 5.59
N GLY A 46 -1.19 12.85 5.33
CA GLY A 46 -0.17 12.22 6.15
C GLY A 46 1.21 12.73 5.75
N ALA A 47 2.23 12.31 6.51
CA ALA A 47 3.61 12.60 6.13
C ALA A 47 3.91 11.95 4.77
N GLU A 48 4.47 12.73 3.85
CA GLU A 48 5.02 12.17 2.62
C GLU A 48 6.22 11.29 2.97
N ILE A 49 6.22 10.05 2.48
CA ILE A 49 7.34 9.14 2.69
C ILE A 49 8.39 9.48 1.63
N GLU A 50 9.36 10.32 1.99
CA GLU A 50 10.45 10.72 1.10
C GLU A 50 11.50 9.60 0.94
N LEU A 51 11.62 8.72 1.94
CA LEU A 51 12.58 7.62 1.96
C LEU A 51 11.91 6.33 2.43
N TYR A 52 12.00 5.28 1.60
CA TYR A 52 11.59 3.94 2.00
C TYR A 52 12.72 3.26 2.80
N ALA A 53 12.64 3.31 4.14
CA ALA A 53 13.61 2.68 5.04
C ALA A 53 12.91 1.88 6.16
N PRO A 54 12.21 0.77 5.83
CA PRO A 54 11.34 0.06 6.77
C PRO A 54 12.10 -0.48 8.00
N TYR A 55 13.33 -0.96 7.83
CA TYR A 55 14.16 -1.46 8.93
C TYR A 55 14.55 -0.35 9.91
N ILE A 56 14.98 0.80 9.40
CA ILE A 56 15.33 1.95 10.25
C ILE A 56 14.08 2.48 10.97
N SER A 57 12.95 2.59 10.26
CA SER A 57 11.68 3.00 10.85
C SER A 57 11.23 2.06 11.97
N GLU A 58 11.38 0.74 11.78
CA GLU A 58 11.04 -0.25 12.80
C GLU A 58 12.00 -0.22 13.99
N MET A 59 13.31 -0.05 13.74
CA MET A 59 14.30 0.14 14.81
C MET A 59 13.97 1.36 15.67
N VAL A 60 13.63 2.49 15.03
CA VAL A 60 13.21 3.70 15.72
C VAL A 60 11.93 3.44 16.52
N ARG A 61 10.92 2.80 15.92
CA ARG A 61 9.65 2.46 16.59
C ARG A 61 9.89 1.60 17.83
N ALA A 62 10.67 0.53 17.70
CA ALA A 62 11.01 -0.37 18.80
C ALA A 62 11.73 0.37 19.92
N TYR A 63 12.74 1.18 19.58
CA TYR A 63 13.49 1.99 20.53
C TYR A 63 12.60 2.99 21.29
N MET A 64 11.70 3.67 20.58
CA MET A 64 10.79 4.65 21.18
C MET A 64 9.78 3.98 22.13
N VAL A 65 9.27 2.81 21.77
CA VAL A 65 8.37 2.03 22.63
C VAL A 65 9.10 1.53 23.87
N GLU A 66 10.34 1.04 23.73
CA GLU A 66 11.16 0.60 24.85
C GLU A 66 11.45 1.75 25.82
N ARG A 67 11.82 2.92 25.29
CA ARG A 67 12.25 4.08 26.09
C ARG A 67 11.11 4.85 26.73
N TYR A 68 9.97 4.99 26.05
CA TYR A 68 8.89 5.89 26.47
C TYR A 68 7.56 5.18 26.76
N GLY A 69 7.48 3.87 26.48
CA GLY A 69 6.26 3.10 26.53
C GLY A 69 5.37 3.32 25.30
N THR A 70 4.52 2.35 25.02
CA THR A 70 3.63 2.31 23.84
C THR A 70 2.80 3.58 23.70
N ASP A 71 2.11 4.01 24.77
CA ASP A 71 1.17 5.13 24.69
C ASP A 71 1.87 6.43 24.27
N LYS A 72 2.96 6.81 24.95
CA LYS A 72 3.70 8.02 24.61
C LYS A 72 4.38 7.90 23.26
N ALA A 73 4.96 6.75 22.92
CA ALA A 73 5.64 6.56 21.64
C ALA A 73 4.71 6.82 20.44
N TYR A 74 3.44 6.44 20.53
CA TYR A 74 2.48 6.60 19.42
C TYR A 74 1.65 7.88 19.49
N ASN A 75 1.28 8.36 20.68
CA ASN A 75 0.23 9.38 20.83
C ASN A 75 0.75 10.78 21.17
N SER A 76 2.05 10.95 21.42
CA SER A 76 2.62 12.24 21.84
C SER A 76 2.97 13.21 20.70
N GLY A 77 2.94 12.74 19.44
CA GLY A 77 3.32 13.56 18.28
C GLY A 77 4.81 13.87 18.17
N MET A 78 5.69 13.04 18.78
CA MET A 78 7.13 13.19 18.68
C MET A 78 7.64 13.11 17.23
N LYS A 79 8.61 13.98 16.90
CA LYS A 79 9.40 13.90 15.66
C LYS A 79 10.77 13.32 15.97
N VAL A 80 11.11 12.19 15.37
CA VAL A 80 12.39 11.51 15.59
C VAL A 80 13.28 11.72 14.38
N TYR A 81 14.46 12.30 14.62
CA TYR A 81 15.50 12.48 13.60
C TYR A 81 16.59 11.46 13.86
N THR A 82 16.94 10.69 12.83
CA THR A 82 17.98 9.65 12.93
C THR A 82 19.30 10.16 12.36
N SER A 83 20.39 9.42 12.64
CA SER A 83 21.70 9.68 12.06
C SER A 83 21.91 9.04 10.67
N VAL A 84 20.87 8.45 10.08
CA VAL A 84 20.97 7.74 8.80
C VAL A 84 20.79 8.73 7.66
N GLU A 85 21.79 8.81 6.78
CA GLU A 85 21.71 9.59 5.54
C GLU A 85 20.91 8.82 4.47
N SER A 86 20.02 9.52 3.76
CA SER A 86 19.13 8.92 2.76
C SER A 86 19.88 8.20 1.65
N ASP A 87 20.90 8.86 1.10
CA ASP A 87 21.63 8.39 -0.07
C ASP A 87 22.44 7.14 0.28
N MET A 88 23.03 7.12 1.48
CA MET A 88 23.75 5.96 2.01
C MET A 88 22.81 4.77 2.27
N GLN A 89 21.62 5.03 2.81
CA GLN A 89 20.62 3.97 3.04
C GLN A 89 20.14 3.35 1.73
N GLN A 90 19.89 4.16 0.71
CA GLN A 90 19.51 3.68 -0.62
C GLN A 90 20.63 2.86 -1.26
N ALA A 91 21.86 3.36 -1.23
CA ALA A 91 23.04 2.66 -1.74
C ALA A 91 23.26 1.31 -1.03
N ALA A 92 23.12 1.28 0.30
CA ALA A 92 23.23 0.06 1.09
C ALA A 92 22.15 -0.97 0.71
N GLN A 93 20.90 -0.52 0.51
CA GLN A 93 19.81 -1.39 0.10
C GLN A 93 20.03 -1.98 -1.29
N HIS A 94 20.45 -1.17 -2.27
CA HIS A 94 20.77 -1.66 -3.60
C HIS A 94 21.92 -2.66 -3.57
N ALA A 95 23.03 -2.31 -2.89
CA ALA A 95 24.17 -3.20 -2.76
C ALA A 95 23.81 -4.55 -2.13
N LEU A 96 22.93 -4.58 -1.13
CA LEU A 96 22.48 -5.83 -0.51
C LEU A 96 21.65 -6.68 -1.49
N VAL A 97 20.63 -6.08 -2.12
CA VAL A 97 19.72 -6.79 -3.02
C VAL A 97 20.48 -7.31 -4.24
N ASP A 98 21.32 -6.49 -4.85
CA ASP A 98 22.09 -6.86 -6.03
C ASP A 98 23.05 -8.02 -5.74
N ASN A 99 23.75 -7.97 -4.61
CA ASN A 99 24.67 -9.03 -4.23
C ASN A 99 23.95 -10.34 -3.88
N LEU A 100 22.81 -10.27 -3.19
CA LEU A 100 22.00 -11.45 -2.89
C LEU A 100 21.46 -12.09 -4.18
N HIS A 101 20.95 -11.27 -5.10
CA HIS A 101 20.46 -11.73 -6.39
C HIS A 101 21.58 -12.32 -7.25
N ALA A 102 22.75 -11.66 -7.30
CA ALA A 102 23.91 -12.17 -8.01
C ALA A 102 24.41 -13.49 -7.42
N TYR A 103 24.39 -13.65 -6.10
CA TYR A 103 24.69 -14.92 -5.45
C TYR A 103 23.67 -15.99 -5.87
N ASP A 104 22.38 -15.67 -5.81
CA ASP A 104 21.30 -16.59 -6.16
C ASP A 104 21.43 -17.15 -7.58
N MET A 105 21.63 -16.27 -8.56
CA MET A 105 21.79 -16.65 -9.96
C MET A 105 22.99 -17.58 -10.20
N ARG A 106 24.08 -17.42 -9.44
CA ARG A 106 25.27 -18.30 -9.56
C ARG A 106 25.06 -19.69 -8.97
N HIS A 107 24.03 -19.89 -8.16
CA HIS A 107 23.72 -21.18 -7.52
C HIS A 107 22.57 -21.93 -8.22
N GLY A 108 22.11 -21.41 -9.36
CA GLY A 108 21.10 -22.07 -10.19
C GLY A 108 19.68 -21.89 -9.68
N PHE A 109 18.73 -22.28 -10.52
CA PHE A 109 17.31 -22.15 -10.24
C PHE A 109 16.83 -23.22 -9.25
N ARG A 110 16.08 -22.80 -8.23
CA ARG A 110 15.57 -23.68 -7.16
C ARG A 110 14.23 -24.38 -7.47
N GLY A 111 13.63 -24.09 -8.62
CA GLY A 111 12.26 -24.52 -8.94
C GLY A 111 11.25 -23.40 -8.79
N ALA A 112 10.08 -23.58 -9.40
CA ALA A 112 8.96 -22.65 -9.28
C ALA A 112 8.34 -22.74 -7.88
N GLU A 113 7.89 -21.61 -7.34
CA GLU A 113 7.21 -21.58 -6.03
C GLU A 113 5.85 -22.29 -6.08
N GLU A 114 5.14 -22.17 -7.21
CA GLU A 114 3.87 -22.86 -7.46
C GLU A 114 3.79 -23.36 -8.91
N THR A 115 3.18 -24.54 -9.10
CA THR A 115 2.87 -25.10 -10.41
C THR A 115 1.37 -24.96 -10.67
N TYR A 116 0.99 -24.27 -11.74
CA TYR A 116 -0.43 -23.97 -12.01
C TYR A 116 -1.11 -24.93 -13.00
N TRP A 117 -0.34 -25.54 -13.88
CA TRP A 117 -0.78 -26.64 -14.75
C TRP A 117 0.42 -27.54 -15.02
N HIS A 118 0.14 -28.78 -15.38
CA HIS A 118 1.16 -29.71 -15.86
C HIS A 118 1.17 -29.73 -17.39
N ALA A 119 2.22 -29.18 -18.00
CA ALA A 119 2.33 -29.05 -19.46
C ALA A 119 2.19 -30.39 -20.23
N GLU A 120 2.45 -31.52 -19.56
CA GLU A 120 2.34 -32.87 -20.16
C GLU A 120 0.92 -33.45 -20.10
N THR A 121 0.07 -33.00 -19.18
CA THR A 121 -1.24 -33.61 -18.92
C THR A 121 -2.42 -32.65 -19.06
N GLU A 122 -2.16 -31.34 -19.04
CA GLU A 122 -3.18 -30.29 -18.98
C GLU A 122 -2.91 -29.19 -20.01
N SER A 123 -3.98 -28.56 -20.49
CA SER A 123 -3.86 -27.36 -21.32
C SER A 123 -3.45 -26.15 -20.48
N PRO A 124 -2.65 -25.22 -21.02
CA PRO A 124 -2.27 -23.99 -20.32
C PRO A 124 -3.50 -23.19 -19.86
N LEU A 125 -3.40 -22.53 -18.71
CA LEU A 125 -4.45 -21.61 -18.25
C LEU A 125 -4.64 -20.46 -19.25
N SER A 126 -5.85 -19.91 -19.26
CA SER A 126 -6.12 -18.68 -20.00
C SER A 126 -5.28 -17.52 -19.46
N HIS A 127 -4.96 -16.57 -20.33
CA HIS A 127 -4.17 -15.39 -19.95
C HIS A 127 -4.83 -14.59 -18.81
N GLU A 128 -6.17 -14.52 -18.80
CA GLU A 128 -6.94 -13.82 -17.77
C GLU A 128 -6.83 -14.51 -16.40
N ASP A 129 -6.85 -15.84 -16.39
CA ASP A 129 -6.68 -16.63 -15.17
C ASP A 129 -5.26 -16.52 -14.61
N ILE A 130 -4.24 -16.51 -15.48
CA ILE A 130 -2.84 -16.31 -15.08
C ILE A 130 -2.66 -14.95 -14.40
N ILE A 131 -3.17 -13.87 -15.01
CA ILE A 131 -3.10 -12.52 -14.42
C ILE A 131 -3.83 -12.47 -13.08
N THR A 132 -5.02 -13.08 -13.00
CA THR A 132 -5.83 -13.10 -11.76
C THR A 132 -5.09 -13.79 -10.62
N ARG A 133 -4.30 -14.83 -10.92
CA ARG A 133 -3.46 -15.52 -9.94
C ARG A 133 -2.22 -14.70 -9.57
N LEU A 134 -1.50 -14.16 -10.55
CA LEU A 134 -0.32 -13.32 -10.32
C LEU A 134 -0.62 -12.09 -9.46
N LYS A 135 -1.83 -11.50 -9.59
CA LYS A 135 -2.29 -10.39 -8.73
C LYS A 135 -2.34 -10.73 -7.24
N LYS A 136 -2.37 -12.01 -6.86
CA LYS A 136 -2.38 -12.46 -5.46
C LYS A 136 -0.97 -12.70 -4.92
N VAL A 137 0.03 -12.82 -5.78
CA VAL A 137 1.42 -13.06 -5.38
C VAL A 137 2.03 -11.73 -4.95
N ASN A 138 2.71 -11.73 -3.82
CA ASN A 138 3.42 -10.56 -3.34
C ASN A 138 4.74 -10.41 -4.10
N GLU A 139 4.88 -9.31 -4.83
CA GLU A 139 6.16 -8.93 -5.43
C GLU A 139 7.13 -8.45 -4.35
N ILE A 140 8.40 -8.88 -4.44
CA ILE A 140 9.43 -8.59 -3.43
C ILE A 140 10.50 -7.69 -4.06
N GLY A 141 10.62 -6.46 -3.57
CA GLY A 141 11.61 -5.51 -4.06
C GLY A 141 11.47 -5.27 -5.57
N PRO A 142 12.56 -5.42 -6.37
CA PRO A 142 12.51 -5.25 -7.83
C PRO A 142 11.95 -6.49 -8.57
N LEU A 143 11.70 -7.60 -7.88
CA LEU A 143 11.31 -8.86 -8.50
C LEU A 143 9.82 -8.87 -8.87
N LYS A 144 9.53 -9.34 -10.07
CA LYS A 144 8.17 -9.46 -10.59
C LYS A 144 7.76 -10.92 -10.62
N ALA A 145 6.55 -11.20 -10.15
CA ALA A 145 5.96 -12.51 -10.27
C ALA A 145 5.74 -12.82 -11.77
N ALA A 146 6.23 -13.97 -12.22
CA ALA A 146 6.15 -14.38 -13.61
C ALA A 146 5.78 -15.85 -13.68
N VAL A 147 5.13 -16.21 -14.79
CA VAL A 147 4.82 -17.59 -15.12
C VAL A 147 5.59 -17.97 -16.37
N VAL A 148 6.25 -19.12 -16.33
CA VAL A 148 6.96 -19.70 -17.48
C VAL A 148 6.01 -20.68 -18.17
N LEU A 149 5.84 -20.52 -19.49
CA LEU A 149 4.99 -21.38 -20.34
C LEU A 149 5.78 -22.54 -20.94
#